data_AF-A0A6F9DLH6-F1
#
_entry.id   AF-A0A6F9DLH6-F1
#
_cell.length_a   1.000
_cell.length_b   1.000
_cell.length_c   1.000
_cell.angle_alpha   90.00
_cell.angle_beta   90.00
_cell.angle_gamma   90.00
#
_symmetry.space_group_name_H-M   'P 1'
#
loop_
_entity.id
_entity.type
_entity.pdbx_description
1 polymer ?
#
loop_
_entity_poly.entity_id
_entity_poly.type
_entity_poly.pdbx_seq_one_letter_code
_entity_poly.pdbx_strand_id
1 'polypeptide(L)'
;MQTGTRYIFAVKAVNKAGSTRSEIVTIKTLGMPFAFDTHSMHKKLRLANHGYTVSREDSNKKSKDSGSSSSMSGVSGNVVIEGGRHYWEVVVCQSSAFTLGVAYTNVPRFEWIGKNNMSWCLCRSNQEWSVRHDNKEIPVHLPTPFPKKIGVLLDYDSGFLSFFDGASGRRLHTFKVDFKRAIRPTFSVGNKSLTINTGITIPDQLQLSNDSNNYSA
;
A
#
# COMPACT_ATOMS: atom_id res chain seq x y z
N MET A 1 5.02 10.85 -16.95
CA MET A 1 6.26 10.49 -16.23
C MET A 1 5.89 9.52 -15.12
N GLN A 2 6.56 8.39 -15.01
CA GLN A 2 6.40 7.39 -13.96
C GLN A 2 6.89 7.99 -12.63
N THR A 3 6.10 7.82 -11.57
CA THR A 3 6.38 8.24 -10.19
C THR A 3 7.66 7.56 -9.66
N GLY A 4 8.47 8.27 -8.86
CA GLY A 4 9.71 7.72 -8.28
C GLY A 4 10.83 7.39 -9.28
N THR A 5 10.69 7.80 -10.54
CA THR A 5 11.65 7.49 -11.61
C THR A 5 12.67 8.60 -11.77
N ARG A 6 13.95 8.24 -11.85
CA ARG A 6 15.01 9.18 -12.25
C ARG A 6 14.97 9.37 -13.75
N TYR A 7 14.70 10.59 -14.17
CA TYR A 7 14.83 11.03 -15.55
C TYR A 7 16.15 11.75 -15.71
N ILE A 8 16.95 11.31 -16.68
CA ILE A 8 18.25 11.87 -17.01
C ILE A 8 18.11 12.60 -18.33
N PHE A 9 18.32 13.91 -18.32
CA PHE A 9 18.23 14.78 -19.49
C PHE A 9 19.61 15.32 -19.83
N ALA A 10 19.92 15.36 -21.12
CA ALA A 10 21.04 16.12 -21.65
C ALA A 10 20.68 16.58 -23.06
N VAL A 11 20.98 17.84 -23.37
CA VAL A 11 20.74 18.44 -24.68
C VAL A 11 22.01 18.31 -25.51
N LYS A 12 21.89 17.84 -26.75
CA LYS A 12 23.01 17.81 -27.71
C LYS A 12 22.77 18.85 -28.79
N ALA A 13 23.66 19.82 -28.90
CA ALA A 13 23.70 20.77 -30.02
C ALA A 13 24.61 20.21 -31.12
N VAL A 14 24.20 20.31 -32.38
CA VAL A 14 24.95 19.82 -33.55
C VAL A 14 24.98 20.93 -34.61
N ASN A 15 26.15 21.21 -35.16
CA ASN A 15 26.34 22.10 -36.30
C ASN A 15 27.39 21.54 -37.27
N LYS A 16 27.68 22.26 -38.36
CA LYS A 16 28.67 21.85 -39.38
C LYS A 16 30.10 21.69 -38.83
N ALA A 17 30.42 22.30 -37.69
CA ALA A 17 31.72 22.26 -37.04
C ALA A 17 31.84 21.17 -35.96
N GLY A 18 30.75 20.47 -35.63
CA GLY A 18 30.76 19.38 -34.66
C GLY A 18 29.52 19.36 -33.76
N SER A 19 29.65 18.74 -32.59
CA SER A 19 28.56 18.66 -31.62
C SER A 19 29.04 18.83 -30.19
N THR A 20 28.24 19.51 -29.37
CA THR A 20 28.48 19.70 -27.94
C THR A 20 27.27 19.23 -27.15
N ARG A 21 27.49 18.70 -25.94
CA ARG A 21 26.44 18.24 -25.04
C ARG A 21 26.38 19.12 -23.80
N SER A 22 25.18 19.40 -23.31
CA SER A 22 24.96 20.05 -22.01
C SER A 22 25.42 19.15 -20.86
N GLU A 23 25.48 19.73 -19.67
CA GLU A 23 25.50 18.94 -18.44
C GLU A 23 24.26 18.05 -18.33
N ILE A 24 24.40 16.97 -17.54
CA ILE A 24 23.32 16.04 -17.25
C ILE A 24 22.43 16.61 -16.14
N VAL A 25 21.15 16.77 -16.42
CA VAL A 25 20.14 17.12 -15.41
C VAL A 25 19.39 15.87 -14.99
N THR A 26 19.30 15.63 -13.69
CA THR A 26 18.52 14.52 -13.13
C THR A 26 17.26 15.05 -12.45
N ILE A 27 16.09 14.60 -12.89
CA ILE A 27 14.81 14.88 -12.24
C ILE A 27 14.30 13.59 -11.59
N LYS A 28 13.97 13.63 -10.30
CA LYS A 28 13.24 12.55 -9.62
C LYS A 28 11.79 12.98 -9.51
N THR A 29 10.87 12.20 -10.09
CA THR A 29 9.44 12.40 -9.83
C THR A 29 9.16 12.03 -8.36
N LEU A 30 8.44 12.91 -7.66
CA LEU A 30 7.97 12.65 -6.30
C LEU A 30 7.03 11.44 -6.27
N GLY A 31 6.81 10.86 -5.09
CA GLY A 31 5.77 9.85 -4.89
C GLY A 31 4.37 10.40 -5.14
N MET A 32 3.37 9.52 -5.23
CA MET A 32 1.96 9.95 -5.28
C MET A 32 1.46 10.25 -3.86
N PRO A 33 1.22 11.53 -3.49
CA PRO A 33 0.60 11.84 -2.21
C PRO A 33 -0.88 11.45 -2.25
N PHE A 34 -1.38 10.92 -1.14
CA PHE A 34 -2.80 10.67 -0.93
C PHE A 34 -3.16 10.70 0.55
N ALA A 35 -4.43 10.99 0.82
CA ALA A 35 -5.06 10.96 2.13
C ALA A 35 -6.17 9.90 2.16
N PHE A 36 -6.72 9.62 3.34
CA PHE A 36 -7.95 8.82 3.46
C PHE A 36 -9.14 9.56 2.87
N ASP A 37 -9.95 8.88 2.04
CA ASP A 37 -11.13 9.42 1.39
C ASP A 37 -12.35 9.36 2.33
N THR A 38 -12.78 10.52 2.80
CA THR A 38 -13.94 10.71 3.69
C THR A 38 -15.23 10.11 3.12
N HIS A 39 -15.42 10.12 1.80
CA HIS A 39 -16.64 9.59 1.16
C HIS A 39 -16.70 8.07 1.18
N SER A 40 -15.54 7.42 1.29
CA SER A 40 -15.40 5.96 1.37
C SER A 40 -15.37 5.44 2.81
N MET A 41 -15.35 6.34 3.79
CA MET A 41 -15.07 6.00 5.18
C MET A 41 -16.28 5.39 5.88
N HIS A 42 -16.05 4.31 6.62
CA HIS A 42 -17.09 3.73 7.47
C HIS A 42 -17.41 4.63 8.67
N LYS A 43 -18.69 4.71 9.06
CA LYS A 43 -19.20 5.57 10.16
C LYS A 43 -18.56 5.38 11.54
N LYS A 44 -17.90 4.23 11.78
CA LYS A 44 -17.19 3.94 13.04
C LYS A 44 -15.74 4.45 13.04
N LEU A 45 -15.26 5.00 11.93
CA LEU A 45 -13.92 5.53 11.81
C LEU A 45 -13.92 7.05 11.99
N ARG A 46 -12.79 7.56 12.45
CA ARG A 46 -12.51 8.99 12.54
C ARG A 46 -11.20 9.29 11.83
N LEU A 47 -11.13 10.45 11.19
CA LEU A 47 -9.89 10.96 10.62
C LEU A 47 -9.26 11.99 11.56
N ALA A 48 -7.95 12.00 11.60
CA ALA A 48 -7.12 12.99 12.27
C ALA A 48 -5.94 13.34 11.36
N ASN A 49 -5.11 14.30 11.81
CA ASN A 49 -3.88 14.70 11.11
C ASN A 49 -4.15 15.01 9.63
N HIS A 50 -5.06 15.94 9.34
CA HIS A 50 -5.42 16.33 7.98
C HIS A 50 -5.81 15.18 7.03
N GLY A 51 -6.36 14.08 7.57
CA GLY A 51 -6.77 12.91 6.78
C GLY A 51 -5.67 11.87 6.56
N TYR A 52 -4.52 11.98 7.24
CA TYR A 52 -3.42 11.00 7.16
C TYR A 52 -3.46 9.96 8.29
N THR A 53 -4.31 10.15 9.31
CA THR A 53 -4.51 9.17 10.37
C THR A 53 -5.97 8.75 10.42
N VAL A 54 -6.21 7.44 10.41
CA VAL A 54 -7.54 6.86 10.61
C VAL A 54 -7.55 6.08 11.91
N SER A 55 -8.60 6.27 12.71
CA SER A 55 -8.75 5.59 13.99
C SER A 55 -10.13 5.01 14.17
N ARG A 56 -10.20 4.01 15.04
CA ARG A 56 -11.45 3.44 15.54
C ARG A 56 -11.41 3.52 17.06
N GLU A 57 -12.41 4.19 17.64
CA GLU A 57 -12.59 4.22 19.08
C GLU A 57 -13.08 2.85 19.57
N ASP A 58 -12.50 2.39 20.68
CA ASP A 58 -12.98 1.21 21.38
C ASP A 58 -14.37 1.57 21.95
N SER A 59 -15.43 0.98 21.41
CA SER A 59 -16.75 1.16 21.98
C SER A 59 -16.77 0.51 23.35
N ASN A 60 -16.75 1.33 24.40
CA ASN A 60 -16.82 0.90 25.80
C ASN A 60 -18.24 0.42 26.17
N LYS A 61 -18.80 -0.51 25.38
CA LYS A 61 -20.08 -1.17 25.65
C LYS A 61 -19.84 -2.67 25.73
N LYS A 62 -19.95 -3.20 26.95
CA LYS A 62 -20.25 -4.63 27.19
C LYS A 62 -21.63 -4.93 26.61
N SER A 63 -21.75 -5.10 25.29
CA SER A 63 -22.91 -5.81 24.73
C SER A 63 -22.57 -7.30 24.70
N LYS A 64 -23.16 -8.04 25.63
CA LYS A 64 -23.33 -9.49 25.50
C LYS A 64 -24.24 -9.72 24.29
N ASP A 65 -23.65 -9.87 23.12
CA ASP A 65 -24.29 -10.55 22.00
C ASP A 65 -23.30 -11.58 21.47
N SER A 66 -23.60 -12.83 21.77
CA SER A 66 -23.05 -14.01 21.14
C SER A 66 -23.42 -14.00 19.66
N GLY A 67 -22.42 -13.88 18.79
CA GLY A 67 -22.57 -14.12 17.35
C GLY A 67 -22.73 -12.87 16.49
N SER A 68 -21.65 -12.11 16.26
CA SER A 68 -21.58 -11.25 15.07
C SER A 68 -20.13 -10.93 14.72
N SER A 69 -19.71 -11.39 13.54
CA SER A 69 -18.45 -11.09 12.86
C SER A 69 -17.91 -9.71 13.21
N SER A 70 -16.65 -9.64 13.67
CA SER A 70 -15.94 -8.39 13.90
C SER A 70 -16.13 -7.46 12.69
N SER A 71 -16.97 -6.43 12.81
CA SER A 71 -17.25 -5.54 11.67
C SER A 71 -16.02 -4.64 11.48
N MET A 72 -15.01 -5.15 10.79
CA MET A 72 -13.85 -4.38 10.36
C MET A 72 -14.37 -3.17 9.58
N SER A 73 -13.99 -1.97 10.02
CA SER A 73 -14.48 -0.70 9.47
C SER A 73 -13.47 -0.20 8.45
N GLY A 74 -13.89 0.02 7.21
CA GLY A 74 -13.00 0.29 6.08
C GLY A 74 -12.91 1.76 5.66
N VAL A 75 -11.84 2.11 4.94
CA VAL A 75 -11.64 3.38 4.24
C VAL A 75 -10.67 3.17 3.08
N SER A 76 -10.84 3.91 1.98
CA SER A 76 -9.93 3.91 0.84
C SER A 76 -9.07 5.18 0.80
N GLY A 77 -7.97 5.14 0.06
CA GLY A 77 -7.25 6.35 -0.34
C GLY A 77 -8.06 7.19 -1.33
N ASN A 78 -7.79 8.49 -1.37
CA ASN A 78 -8.43 9.45 -2.27
C ASN A 78 -7.78 9.54 -3.67
N VAL A 79 -6.92 8.58 -4.01
CA VAL A 79 -6.25 8.49 -5.33
C VAL A 79 -6.66 7.23 -6.05
N VAL A 80 -6.79 7.33 -7.37
CA VAL A 80 -7.03 6.22 -8.28
C VAL A 80 -5.73 5.94 -9.02
N ILE A 81 -5.34 4.67 -9.10
CA ILE A 81 -4.10 4.22 -9.75
C ILE A 81 -4.46 3.31 -10.91
N GLU A 82 -3.94 3.63 -12.09
CA GLU A 82 -4.21 2.92 -13.36
C GLU A 82 -2.93 2.45 -14.08
N GLY A 83 -1.76 2.73 -13.48
CA GLY A 83 -0.46 2.43 -14.08
C GLY A 83 0.69 2.94 -13.22
N GLY A 84 1.90 2.48 -13.52
CA GLY A 84 3.13 2.92 -12.87
C GLY A 84 3.48 2.16 -11.58
N ARG A 85 4.59 2.61 -10.98
CA ARG A 85 5.09 2.11 -9.69
C ARG A 85 4.84 3.13 -8.59
N HIS A 86 4.26 2.69 -7.48
CA HIS A 86 3.86 3.54 -6.38
C HIS A 86 4.29 2.91 -5.05
N TYR A 87 4.78 3.75 -4.14
CA TYR A 87 5.17 3.31 -2.80
C TYR A 87 4.56 4.22 -1.75
N TRP A 88 4.07 3.62 -0.67
CA TRP A 88 3.64 4.31 0.53
C TRP A 88 3.93 3.46 1.76
N GLU A 89 3.93 4.09 2.92
CA GLU A 89 4.13 3.41 4.19
C GLU A 89 2.92 3.60 5.10
N VAL A 90 2.69 2.62 5.96
CA VAL A 90 1.65 2.65 6.97
C VAL A 90 2.30 2.40 8.33
N VAL A 91 2.17 3.36 9.24
CA VAL A 91 2.56 3.19 10.64
C VAL A 91 1.46 2.40 11.34
N VAL A 92 1.82 1.21 11.83
CA VAL A 92 0.91 0.19 12.37
C VAL A 92 1.14 -0.10 13.85
N CYS A 93 2.09 0.58 14.49
CA CYS A 93 2.52 0.26 15.86
C CYS A 93 1.43 0.42 16.93
N GLN A 94 0.41 1.24 16.67
CA GLN A 94 -0.70 1.48 17.60
C GLN A 94 -1.82 0.45 17.48
N SER A 95 -1.91 -0.29 16.37
CA SER A 95 -3.04 -1.19 16.08
C SER A 95 -2.59 -2.65 16.06
N SER A 96 -3.40 -3.51 16.65
CA SER A 96 -3.24 -4.97 16.60
C SER A 96 -4.29 -5.64 15.71
N ALA A 97 -5.28 -4.90 15.23
CA ALA A 97 -6.34 -5.42 14.37
C ALA A 97 -6.52 -4.49 13.17
N PHE A 98 -5.96 -4.87 12.02
CA PHE A 98 -6.06 -4.07 10.80
C PHE A 98 -5.95 -4.89 9.52
N THR A 99 -6.30 -4.27 8.41
CA THR A 99 -6.02 -4.75 7.05
C THR A 99 -5.57 -3.59 6.19
N LEU A 100 -4.57 -3.80 5.34
CA LEU A 100 -4.07 -2.81 4.40
C LEU A 100 -3.71 -3.48 3.07
N GLY A 101 -3.88 -2.77 1.96
CA GLY A 101 -3.57 -3.30 0.63
C GLY A 101 -4.16 -2.45 -0.48
N VAL A 102 -4.60 -3.09 -1.56
CA VAL A 102 -5.28 -2.43 -2.68
C VAL A 102 -6.57 -3.16 -3.04
N ALA A 103 -7.51 -2.42 -3.62
CA ALA A 103 -8.75 -2.94 -4.16
C ALA A 103 -9.15 -2.21 -5.44
N TYR A 104 -9.90 -2.85 -6.32
CA TYR A 104 -10.48 -2.17 -7.48
C TYR A 104 -11.44 -1.04 -7.08
N THR A 105 -11.55 0.01 -7.90
CA THR A 105 -12.39 1.18 -7.58
C THR A 105 -13.88 0.87 -7.45
N ASN A 106 -14.34 -0.21 -8.08
CA ASN A 106 -15.74 -0.62 -8.11
C ASN A 106 -16.11 -1.68 -7.04
N VAL A 107 -15.23 -1.99 -6.10
CA VAL A 107 -15.56 -2.91 -5.00
C VAL A 107 -16.72 -2.34 -4.19
N PRO A 108 -17.79 -3.11 -3.93
CA PRO A 108 -18.87 -2.71 -3.04
C PRO A 108 -18.30 -2.25 -1.69
N ARG A 109 -18.72 -1.05 -1.25
CA ARG A 109 -18.18 -0.44 -0.03
C ARG A 109 -18.39 -1.38 1.15
N PHE A 110 -17.31 -1.64 1.90
CA PHE A 110 -17.33 -2.39 3.16
C PHE A 110 -17.72 -3.86 3.07
N GLU A 111 -17.83 -4.43 1.87
CA GLU A 111 -17.70 -5.88 1.73
C GLU A 111 -16.25 -6.28 2.04
N TRP A 112 -16.10 -7.40 2.76
CA TRP A 112 -14.89 -7.70 3.51
C TRP A 112 -13.63 -7.64 2.63
N ILE A 113 -12.76 -6.67 2.91
CA ILE A 113 -11.45 -6.53 2.29
C ILE A 113 -10.71 -7.88 2.38
N GLY A 114 -10.32 -8.42 1.22
CA GLY A 114 -9.68 -9.73 1.08
C GLY A 114 -10.61 -10.94 0.94
N LYS A 115 -11.94 -10.78 1.07
CA LYS A 115 -12.92 -11.89 0.89
C LYS A 115 -13.63 -11.89 -0.46
N ASN A 116 -13.11 -11.12 -1.41
CA ASN A 116 -13.51 -11.18 -2.82
C ASN A 116 -12.26 -11.15 -3.71
N ASN A 117 -12.45 -11.46 -4.98
CA ASN A 117 -11.39 -11.42 -5.99
C ASN A 117 -10.99 -10.00 -6.44
N MET A 118 -11.51 -8.97 -5.77
CA MET A 118 -11.29 -7.56 -6.14
C MET A 118 -10.36 -6.82 -5.18
N SER A 119 -9.77 -7.51 -4.21
CA SER A 119 -8.86 -6.95 -3.21
C SER A 119 -7.73 -7.90 -2.85
N TRP A 120 -6.56 -7.33 -2.54
CA TRP A 120 -5.33 -8.03 -2.16
C TRP A 120 -4.70 -7.33 -0.97
N CYS A 121 -4.65 -8.00 0.18
CA CYS A 121 -4.34 -7.32 1.43
C CYS A 121 -3.47 -8.13 2.39
N LEU A 122 -2.70 -7.41 3.20
CA LEU A 122 -2.05 -7.88 4.41
C LEU A 122 -2.96 -7.58 5.60
N CYS A 123 -3.15 -8.57 6.47
CA CYS A 123 -4.01 -8.53 7.63
C CYS A 123 -3.20 -8.78 8.90
N ARG A 124 -3.59 -8.11 9.97
CA ARG A 124 -3.12 -8.41 11.32
C ARG A 124 -4.33 -8.59 12.24
N SER A 125 -4.34 -9.67 13.00
CA SER A 125 -5.31 -9.97 14.06
C SER A 125 -4.55 -10.38 15.32
N ASN A 126 -4.40 -9.44 16.25
CA ASN A 126 -3.56 -9.57 17.44
C ASN A 126 -2.10 -9.89 17.09
N GLN A 127 -1.70 -11.15 17.30
CA GLN A 127 -0.36 -11.67 17.01
C GLN A 127 -0.29 -12.40 15.68
N GLU A 128 -1.44 -12.66 15.05
CA GLU A 128 -1.53 -13.37 13.78
C GLU A 128 -1.42 -12.38 12.62
N TRP A 129 -0.66 -12.79 11.61
CA TRP A 129 -0.51 -12.07 10.36
C TRP A 129 -0.89 -13.01 9.23
N SER A 130 -1.57 -12.47 8.23
CA SER A 130 -1.98 -13.22 7.07
C SER A 130 -2.09 -12.32 5.86
N VAL A 131 -2.15 -12.91 4.68
CA VAL A 131 -2.55 -12.22 3.46
C VAL A 131 -3.87 -12.80 2.97
N ARG A 132 -4.74 -11.93 2.46
CA ARG A 132 -6.08 -12.29 2.02
C ARG A 132 -6.35 -11.83 0.59
N HIS A 133 -6.95 -12.73 -0.17
CA HIS A 133 -7.47 -12.50 -1.51
C HIS A 133 -8.47 -13.60 -1.87
N ASP A 134 -9.58 -13.26 -2.52
CA ASP A 134 -10.53 -14.25 -3.05
C ASP A 134 -11.03 -15.26 -1.99
N ASN A 135 -11.32 -14.75 -0.79
CA ASN A 135 -11.76 -15.55 0.36
C ASN A 135 -10.74 -16.61 0.83
N LYS A 136 -9.49 -16.52 0.34
CA LYS A 136 -8.36 -17.31 0.81
C LYS A 136 -7.55 -16.48 1.79
N GLU A 137 -7.14 -17.11 2.88
CA GLU A 137 -6.28 -16.53 3.89
C GLU A 137 -5.04 -17.41 4.04
N ILE A 138 -3.87 -16.80 3.85
CA ILE A 138 -2.58 -17.48 3.95
C ILE A 138 -1.82 -16.86 5.12
N PRO A 139 -1.48 -17.63 6.18
CA PRO A 139 -0.68 -17.13 7.28
C PRO A 139 0.70 -16.62 6.82
N VAL A 140 1.16 -15.54 7.44
CA VAL A 140 2.50 -14.97 7.24
C VAL A 140 3.22 -14.95 8.59
N HIS A 141 4.32 -15.69 8.70
CA HIS A 141 5.09 -15.72 9.94
C HIS A 141 6.11 -14.59 9.97
N LEU A 142 5.90 -13.63 10.87
CA LEU A 142 6.80 -12.51 11.10
C LEU A 142 7.57 -12.72 12.41
N PRO A 143 8.88 -12.46 12.46
CA PRO A 143 9.63 -12.49 13.71
C PRO A 143 9.15 -11.38 14.65
N THR A 144 9.29 -11.66 15.94
CA THR A 144 9.16 -10.66 16.99
C THR A 144 10.49 -9.96 17.24
N PRO A 145 10.50 -8.63 17.45
CA PRO A 145 9.35 -7.74 17.50
C PRO A 145 8.71 -7.52 16.12
N PHE A 146 7.37 -7.44 16.08
CA PHE A 146 6.64 -7.22 14.83
C PHE A 146 6.95 -5.85 14.20
N PRO A 147 6.83 -5.74 12.86
CA PRO A 147 7.03 -4.46 12.16
C PRO A 147 6.12 -3.36 12.72
N LYS A 148 6.71 -2.21 13.02
CA LYS A 148 5.98 -0.99 13.44
C LYS A 148 5.47 -0.17 12.25
N LYS A 149 5.99 -0.46 11.06
CA LYS A 149 5.70 0.22 9.81
C LYS A 149 5.68 -0.81 8.69
N ILE A 150 4.69 -0.73 7.80
CA ILE A 150 4.58 -1.58 6.62
C ILE A 150 4.77 -0.73 5.38
N GLY A 151 5.75 -1.07 4.56
CA GLY A 151 5.90 -0.52 3.22
C GLY A 151 5.02 -1.28 2.23
N VAL A 152 4.36 -0.57 1.32
CA VAL A 152 3.56 -1.15 0.25
C VAL A 152 4.12 -0.65 -1.07
N LEU A 153 4.63 -1.57 -1.88
CA LEU A 153 5.07 -1.30 -3.25
C LEU A 153 4.05 -1.91 -4.22
N LEU A 154 3.43 -1.05 -5.01
CA LEU A 154 2.62 -1.43 -6.14
C LEU A 154 3.42 -1.20 -7.41
N ASP A 155 3.64 -2.26 -8.18
CA ASP A 155 4.08 -2.20 -9.57
C ASP A 155 2.89 -2.63 -10.43
N TYR A 156 2.07 -1.64 -10.82
CA TYR A 156 0.85 -1.90 -11.57
C TYR A 156 1.17 -2.50 -12.94
N ASP A 157 2.17 -1.94 -13.62
CA ASP A 157 2.55 -2.31 -14.98
C ASP A 157 3.12 -3.73 -15.05
N SER A 158 3.92 -4.12 -14.05
CA SER A 158 4.50 -5.47 -13.96
C SER A 158 3.62 -6.47 -13.22
N GLY A 159 2.49 -6.03 -12.65
CA GLY A 159 1.54 -6.89 -11.97
C GLY A 159 2.02 -7.42 -10.61
N PHE A 160 2.72 -6.60 -9.82
CA PHE A 160 3.20 -6.98 -8.49
C PHE A 160 2.67 -6.05 -7.40
N LEU A 161 2.21 -6.63 -6.30
CA LEU A 161 1.92 -5.93 -5.05
C LEU A 161 2.73 -6.57 -3.94
N SER A 162 3.68 -5.81 -3.38
CA SER A 162 4.63 -6.30 -2.38
C SER A 162 4.51 -5.54 -1.06
N PHE A 163 4.55 -6.27 0.05
CA PHE A 163 4.57 -5.73 1.40
C PHE A 163 5.94 -5.92 2.02
N PHE A 164 6.42 -4.91 2.74
CA PHE A 164 7.73 -4.89 3.37
C PHE A 164 7.63 -4.47 4.83
N ASP A 165 8.53 -4.97 5.66
CA ASP A 165 8.87 -4.27 6.89
C ASP A 165 9.51 -2.93 6.51
N GLY A 166 8.83 -1.83 6.83
CA GLY A 166 9.25 -0.50 6.42
C GLY A 166 10.51 0.02 7.14
N ALA A 167 11.01 -0.68 8.16
CA ALA A 167 12.29 -0.35 8.80
C ALA A 167 13.45 -1.12 8.16
N SER A 168 13.32 -2.45 8.02
CA SER A 168 14.39 -3.30 7.51
C SER A 168 14.42 -3.43 5.98
N GLY A 169 13.34 -3.06 5.30
CA GLY A 169 13.17 -3.31 3.86
C GLY A 169 12.96 -4.80 3.53
N ARG A 170 12.80 -5.68 4.53
CA ARG A 170 12.56 -7.11 4.30
C ARG A 170 11.16 -7.32 3.72
N ARG A 171 11.09 -8.05 2.61
CA ARG A 171 9.83 -8.47 1.97
C ARG A 171 9.05 -9.43 2.88
N LEU A 172 7.79 -9.13 3.10
CA LEU A 172 6.86 -9.93 3.91
C LEU A 172 6.03 -10.85 3.02
N HIS A 173 5.52 -10.31 1.90
CA HIS A 173 4.74 -11.06 0.93
C HIS A 173 4.67 -10.30 -0.41
N THR A 174 4.45 -11.03 -1.50
CA THR A 174 4.16 -10.47 -2.83
C THR A 174 3.01 -11.22 -3.47
N PHE A 175 2.00 -10.47 -3.89
CA PHE A 175 1.00 -10.95 -4.84
C PHE A 175 1.47 -10.70 -6.27
N LYS A 176 1.29 -11.69 -7.14
CA LYS A 176 1.33 -11.53 -8.59
C LYS A 176 -0.11 -11.37 -9.08
N VAL A 177 -0.39 -10.23 -9.72
CA VAL A 177 -1.75 -9.82 -10.09
C VAL A 177 -1.74 -9.25 -11.50
N ASP A 178 -2.62 -9.76 -12.34
CA ASP A 178 -2.88 -9.16 -13.64
C ASP A 178 -3.97 -8.07 -13.49
N PHE A 179 -3.55 -6.86 -13.13
CA PHE A 179 -4.47 -5.76 -12.85
C PHE A 179 -5.25 -5.36 -14.13
N LYS A 180 -6.58 -5.48 -14.08
CA LYS A 180 -7.46 -5.20 -15.23
C LYS A 180 -8.18 -3.87 -15.15
N ARG A 181 -8.12 -3.21 -14.00
CA ARG A 181 -8.92 -2.01 -13.70
C ARG A 181 -8.17 -1.11 -12.73
N ALA A 182 -8.62 0.13 -12.69
CA ALA A 182 -8.17 1.11 -11.72
C ALA A 182 -8.32 0.59 -10.28
N ILE A 183 -7.30 0.83 -9.46
CA ILE A 183 -7.26 0.43 -8.04
C ILE A 183 -7.13 1.64 -7.11
N ARG A 184 -7.47 1.42 -5.85
CA ARG A 184 -7.28 2.34 -4.72
C ARG A 184 -6.49 1.64 -3.62
N PRO A 185 -5.60 2.36 -2.91
CA PRO A 185 -5.16 1.94 -1.58
C PRO A 185 -6.39 1.70 -0.69
N THR A 186 -6.42 0.60 0.07
CA THR A 186 -7.56 0.25 0.91
C THR A 186 -7.11 -0.20 2.29
N PHE A 187 -7.92 0.13 3.29
CA PHE A 187 -7.58 -0.05 4.70
C PHE A 187 -8.80 -0.42 5.51
N SER A 188 -8.60 -1.18 6.58
CA SER A 188 -9.57 -1.33 7.64
C SER A 188 -8.91 -1.34 9.01
N VAL A 189 -9.56 -0.69 9.97
CA VAL A 189 -9.08 -0.58 11.36
C VAL A 189 -10.09 -1.23 12.31
N GLY A 190 -9.59 -2.17 13.11
CA GLY A 190 -10.31 -2.87 14.17
C GLY A 190 -10.17 -2.17 15.52
N ASN A 191 -9.00 -1.60 15.82
CA ASN A 191 -8.71 -0.86 17.05
C ASN A 191 -7.63 0.22 16.83
N LYS A 192 -7.63 1.23 17.73
CA LYS A 192 -6.64 2.32 17.77
C LYS A 192 -6.51 3.02 16.42
N SER A 193 -5.31 3.18 15.86
CA SER A 193 -5.09 3.98 14.66
C SER A 193 -4.04 3.42 13.71
N LEU A 194 -4.18 3.82 12.44
CA LEU A 194 -3.17 3.71 11.39
C LEU A 194 -2.85 5.11 10.87
N THR A 195 -1.58 5.35 10.55
CA THR A 195 -1.15 6.59 9.89
C THR A 195 -0.45 6.25 8.58
N ILE A 196 -0.84 6.92 7.49
CA ILE A 196 -0.20 6.76 6.19
C ILE A 196 0.89 7.82 5.98
N ASN A 197 1.99 7.40 5.36
CA ASN A 197 3.05 8.25 4.85
C ASN A 197 3.11 8.07 3.34
N THR A 198 2.76 9.11 2.59
CA THR A 198 2.53 9.09 1.14
C THR A 198 3.36 10.18 0.45
N GLY A 199 3.40 10.20 -0.89
CA GLY A 199 4.24 11.17 -1.61
C GLY A 199 5.74 10.85 -1.58
N ILE A 200 6.12 9.74 -0.98
CA ILE A 200 7.51 9.26 -0.87
C ILE A 200 7.92 8.46 -2.11
N THR A 201 9.22 8.51 -2.43
CA THR A 201 9.79 7.72 -3.52
C THR A 201 10.03 6.27 -3.09
N ILE A 202 10.15 5.36 -4.06
CA ILE A 202 10.51 3.97 -3.80
C ILE A 202 11.93 3.94 -3.21
N PRO A 203 12.14 3.41 -1.99
CA PRO A 203 13.46 3.32 -1.40
C PRO A 203 14.44 2.61 -2.32
N ASP A 204 15.68 3.10 -2.42
CA ASP A 204 16.67 2.57 -3.36
C ASP A 204 16.92 1.07 -3.17
N GLN A 205 16.88 0.55 -1.93
CA GLN A 205 17.01 -0.89 -1.67
C GLN A 205 15.88 -1.75 -2.28
N LEU A 206 14.70 -1.17 -2.52
CA LEU A 206 13.56 -1.90 -3.09
C LEU A 206 13.54 -1.85 -4.62
N GLN A 207 14.19 -0.84 -5.22
CA GLN A 207 14.26 -0.70 -6.69
C GLN A 207 15.00 -1.86 -7.37
N LEU A 208 15.99 -2.45 -6.70
CA LEU A 208 16.83 -3.54 -7.22
C LEU A 208 16.23 -4.95 -7.02
N SER A 209 15.17 -5.07 -6.22
CA SER A 209 14.65 -6.36 -5.75
C SER A 209 13.75 -7.10 -6.76
N ASN A 210 13.46 -6.49 -7.91
CA ASN A 210 12.69 -7.11 -9.00
C ASN A 210 13.57 -7.87 -10.01
N ASP A 211 14.89 -7.66 -10.03
CA ASP A 211 15.78 -8.26 -11.03
C ASP A 211 16.43 -9.58 -10.58
N SER A 212 16.18 -10.02 -9.34
CA SER A 212 16.81 -11.22 -8.79
C SER A 212 15.81 -12.07 -8.00
N ASN A 213 15.10 -12.95 -8.71
CA ASN A 213 14.80 -14.33 -8.28
C ASN A 213 14.22 -15.16 -9.45
N ASN A 214 15.15 -15.73 -10.22
CA ASN A 214 15.17 -17.08 -10.78
C ASN A 214 13.87 -17.66 -11.36
N TYR A 215 13.80 -17.64 -12.70
CA TYR A 215 13.46 -18.83 -13.45
C TYR A 215 14.47 -19.92 -13.10
N SER A 216 14.04 -21.00 -12.45
CA SER A 216 14.78 -22.25 -12.38
C SER A 216 13.79 -23.40 -12.17
N ALA A 217 13.70 -24.23 -13.23
CA ALA A 217 13.08 -25.56 -13.37
C ALA A 217 11.61 -25.72 -12.98
#